data_AF-A0A350P664-F1
#
_entry.id   AF-A0A350P664-F1
#
_cell.length_a   1.000
_cell.length_b   1.000
_cell.length_c   1.000
_cell.angle_alpha   90.00
_cell.angle_beta   90.00
_cell.angle_gamma   90.00
#
_symmetry.space_group_name_H-M   'P 1'
#
loop_
_entity.id
_entity.type
_entity.pdbx_description
1 polymer ?
#
loop_
_entity_poly.entity_id
_entity_poly.type
_entity_poly.pdbx_seq_one_letter_code
_entity_poly.pdbx_strand_id
1 'polypeptide(L)'
;MLDTVGDFSLGQIGVATTQNSGHTPEFWAQQTADKICSISDSAPEHVRQQAHAFKNAIYHIILLNVRNAIKSDRTTLSNLMKNQGHDDIAKIISEI
;
A
#
# COMPACT_ATOMS: atom_id res chain seq x y z
N MET A 1 33.14 -17.94 16.90
CA MET A 1 31.86 -17.85 17.63
C MET A 1 30.84 -17.31 16.66
N LEU A 2 29.90 -18.17 16.26
CA LEU A 2 28.71 -17.80 15.51
C LEU A 2 27.69 -17.13 16.43
N ASP A 3 26.76 -16.41 15.79
CA ASP A 3 25.40 -16.05 16.23
C ASP A 3 25.14 -14.54 16.38
N THR A 4 25.10 -13.84 15.25
CA THR A 4 24.14 -12.74 15.09
C THR A 4 22.87 -13.33 14.51
N VAL A 5 22.02 -13.84 15.41
CA VAL A 5 20.61 -14.09 15.12
C VAL A 5 19.99 -12.72 14.90
N GLY A 6 19.78 -12.37 13.63
CA GLY A 6 18.92 -11.26 13.25
C GLY A 6 17.50 -11.65 13.65
N ASP A 7 17.16 -11.42 14.91
CA ASP A 7 15.84 -11.64 15.48
C ASP A 7 14.92 -10.54 14.97
N PHE A 8 14.48 -10.67 13.72
CA PHE A 8 13.34 -9.94 13.22
C PHE A 8 12.12 -10.55 13.93
N SER A 9 11.81 -9.98 15.10
CA SER A 9 10.67 -10.37 15.90
C SER A 9 9.41 -10.38 15.02
N LEU A 10 8.95 -11.59 14.71
CA LEU A 10 7.67 -11.88 14.09
C LEU A 10 6.56 -11.45 15.08
N GLY A 11 6.29 -10.14 15.19
CA GLY A 11 5.41 -9.64 16.25
C GLY A 11 5.33 -8.13 16.46
N GLN A 12 6.13 -7.29 15.80
CA GLN A 12 5.90 -5.84 15.87
C GLN A 12 4.66 -5.45 15.04
N ILE A 13 3.50 -5.48 15.68
CA ILE A 13 2.27 -4.91 15.15
C ILE A 13 2.39 -3.39 15.25
N GLY A 14 2.80 -2.75 14.16
CA GLY A 14 2.69 -1.30 14.01
C GLY A 14 1.22 -0.92 13.87
N VAL A 15 0.69 -0.14 14.81
CA VAL A 15 -0.67 0.41 14.72
C VAL A 15 -0.58 1.81 14.14
N ALA A 16 -1.15 2.01 12.95
CA ALA A 16 -1.33 3.32 12.34
C ALA A 16 -2.81 3.69 12.36
N THR A 17 -3.15 4.78 13.05
CA THR A 17 -4.54 5.26 13.18
C THR A 17 -4.80 6.50 12.34
N THR A 18 -6.05 6.65 11.91
CA THR A 18 -6.57 7.82 11.20
C THR A 18 -7.84 8.28 11.90
N GLN A 19 -8.21 9.56 11.72
CA GLN A 19 -9.47 10.10 12.23
C GLN A 19 -10.42 10.29 11.06
N ASN A 20 -11.61 9.68 11.14
CA ASN A 20 -12.71 9.85 10.19
C ASN A 20 -12.33 9.64 8.71
N SER A 21 -11.31 8.82 8.42
CA SER A 21 -10.81 8.56 7.09
C SER A 21 -10.00 7.26 7.04
N GLY A 22 -9.79 6.72 5.84
CA GLY A 22 -8.80 5.66 5.62
C GLY A 22 -7.39 6.25 5.41
N HIS A 23 -6.38 5.38 5.49
CA HIS A 23 -5.00 5.75 5.14
C HIS A 23 -4.88 6.14 3.66
N THR A 24 -3.98 7.07 3.37
CA THR A 24 -3.79 7.56 2.00
C THR A 24 -3.12 6.49 1.11
N PRO A 25 -3.24 6.60 -0.23
CA PRO A 25 -2.50 5.74 -1.15
C PRO A 25 -0.99 5.71 -0.90
N GLU A 26 -0.42 6.85 -0.51
CA GLU A 26 1.01 7.00 -0.20
C GLU A 26 1.39 6.24 1.07
N PHE A 27 0.54 6.25 2.10
CA PHE A 27 0.74 5.44 3.30
C PHE A 27 0.82 3.96 2.94
N TRP A 28 -0.15 3.46 2.16
CA TRP A 28 -0.18 2.05 1.75
C TRP A 28 1.01 1.70 0.87
N ALA A 29 1.35 2.55 -0.09
CA ALA A 29 2.51 2.34 -0.95
C ALA A 29 3.82 2.27 -0.16
N GLN A 30 4.00 3.17 0.82
CA GLN A 30 5.17 3.18 1.69
C GLN A 30 5.23 1.90 2.53
N GLN A 31 4.14 1.58 3.22
CA GLN A 31 4.06 0.42 4.10
C GLN A 31 4.33 -0.88 3.35
N THR A 32 3.80 -1.03 2.14
CA THR A 32 4.03 -2.20 1.29
C THR A 32 5.46 -2.24 0.76
N ALA A 33 6.02 -1.12 0.31
CA ALA A 33 7.41 -1.06 -0.16
C ALA A 33 8.41 -1.42 0.97
N ASP A 34 8.18 -0.91 2.18
CA ASP A 34 8.94 -1.25 3.38
C ASP A 34 8.89 -2.75 3.68
N LYS A 35 7.68 -3.33 3.66
CA LYS A 35 7.48 -4.75 3.93
C LYS A 35 8.09 -5.65 2.86
N ILE A 36 8.12 -5.23 1.60
CA ILE A 36 8.79 -5.98 0.53
C ILE A 36 10.30 -5.94 0.74
N CYS A 37 10.86 -4.78 1.04
CA CYS A 37 12.30 -4.64 1.28
C CYS A 37 12.75 -5.44 2.50
N SER A 38 11.93 -5.49 3.57
CA SER A 38 12.28 -6.21 4.79
C SER A 38 12.43 -7.73 4.61
N ILE A 39 11.88 -8.30 3.53
CA ILE A 39 12.11 -9.71 3.16
C ILE A 39 13.60 -9.98 2.92
N SER A 40 14.35 -8.96 2.47
CA SER A 40 15.78 -9.07 2.16
C SER A 40 16.70 -8.74 3.34
N ASP A 41 16.17 -8.48 4.54
CA ASP A 41 16.97 -8.04 5.68
C ASP A 41 17.96 -9.13 6.17
N SER A 42 17.58 -10.40 6.02
CA SER A 42 18.44 -11.56 6.33
C SER A 42 19.24 -12.07 5.12
N ALA A 43 19.12 -11.42 3.96
CA ALA A 43 19.79 -11.83 2.73
C ALA A 43 21.27 -11.39 2.72
N PRO A 44 22.12 -11.99 1.85
CA PRO A 44 23.50 -11.54 1.65
C PRO A 44 23.57 -10.04 1.28
N GLU A 45 24.65 -9.38 1.68
CA GLU A 45 24.84 -7.92 1.56
C GLU A 45 24.42 -7.33 0.21
N HIS A 46 24.89 -7.95 -0.89
CA HIS A 46 24.62 -7.49 -2.23
C HIS A 46 23.13 -7.53 -2.60
N VAL A 47 22.38 -8.51 -2.09
CA VAL A 47 20.93 -8.64 -2.32
C VAL A 47 20.17 -7.57 -1.53
N ARG A 48 20.54 -7.36 -0.26
CA ARG A 48 19.93 -6.33 0.59
C ARG A 48 20.11 -4.94 0.00
N GLN A 49 21.31 -4.62 -0.46
CA GLN A 49 21.61 -3.32 -1.11
C GLN A 49 20.78 -3.11 -2.38
N GLN A 50 20.63 -4.15 -3.21
CA GLN A 50 19.77 -4.08 -4.39
C GLN A 50 18.30 -3.88 -4.02
N ALA A 51 17.78 -4.59 -3.01
CA ALA A 51 16.41 -4.43 -2.54
C ALA A 51 16.12 -2.98 -2.11
N HIS A 52 17.01 -2.37 -1.32
CA HIS A 52 16.87 -0.97 -0.94
C HIS A 52 17.02 0.00 -2.11
N ALA A 53 17.89 -0.30 -3.10
CA ALA A 53 18.02 0.51 -4.30
C ALA A 53 16.72 0.53 -5.14
N PHE A 54 16.00 -0.59 -5.21
CA PHE A 54 14.72 -0.68 -5.93
C PHE A 54 13.51 -0.19 -5.15
N LYS A 55 13.65 0.07 -3.84
CA LYS A 55 12.55 0.48 -2.96
C LYS A 55 11.72 1.63 -3.51
N ASN A 56 12.36 2.66 -4.05
CA ASN A 56 11.65 3.82 -4.64
C ASN A 56 10.83 3.44 -5.88
N ALA A 57 11.36 2.55 -6.73
CA ALA A 57 10.62 2.05 -7.89
C ALA A 57 9.41 1.22 -7.46
N ILE A 58 9.60 0.33 -6.47
CA ILE A 58 8.54 -0.49 -5.87
C ILE A 58 7.44 0.43 -5.29
N TYR A 59 7.82 1.45 -4.52
CA TYR A 59 6.91 2.44 -3.98
C TYR A 59 6.05 3.10 -5.07
N HIS A 60 6.66 3.63 -6.12
CA HIS A 60 5.92 4.32 -7.19
C HIS A 60 4.98 3.39 -7.96
N ILE A 61 5.40 2.15 -8.22
CA ILE A 61 4.55 1.14 -8.86
C ILE A 61 3.33 0.83 -7.99
N ILE A 62 3.53 0.61 -6.69
CA ILE A 62 2.43 0.33 -5.76
C ILE A 62 1.50 1.54 -5.68
N LEU A 63 2.05 2.74 -5.53
CA LEU A 63 1.26 3.98 -5.46
C LEU A 63 0.36 4.17 -6.68
N LEU A 64 0.90 3.93 -7.87
CA LEU A 64 0.13 3.98 -9.11
C LEU A 64 -1.02 2.96 -9.09
N ASN A 65 -0.73 1.72 -8.71
CA ASN A 65 -1.72 0.66 -8.68
C ASN A 65 -2.81 0.89 -7.64
N VAL A 66 -2.47 1.37 -6.43
CA VAL A 66 -3.46 1.70 -5.39
C VAL A 66 -4.39 2.82 -5.86
N ARG A 67 -3.85 3.86 -6.48
CA ARG A 67 -4.67 4.94 -7.07
C ARG A 67 -5.58 4.43 -8.18
N ASN A 68 -5.09 3.54 -9.04
CA ASN A 68 -5.89 2.95 -10.10
C ASN A 68 -7.00 2.04 -9.55
N ALA A 69 -6.71 1.25 -8.51
CA ALA A 69 -7.69 0.41 -7.85
C ALA A 69 -8.82 1.25 -7.24
N ILE A 70 -8.50 2.34 -6.53
CA ILE A 70 -9.51 3.26 -5.96
C ILE A 70 -10.38 3.87 -7.06
N LYS A 71 -9.78 4.32 -8.17
CA LYS A 71 -10.53 4.85 -9.32
C LYS A 71 -11.47 3.81 -9.94
N SER A 72 -10.98 2.58 -10.10
CA SER A 72 -11.77 1.46 -10.63
C SER A 72 -12.96 1.13 -9.71
N ASP A 73 -12.74 1.10 -8.40
CA ASP A 73 -13.77 0.85 -7.41
C ASP A 73 -14.84 1.95 -7.41
N ARG A 74 -14.43 3.23 -7.37
CA ARG A 74 -15.34 4.38 -7.46
C ARG A 74 -16.17 4.36 -8.73
N THR A 75 -15.57 4.03 -9.87
CA THR A 75 -16.29 3.90 -11.15
C THR A 75 -17.35 2.80 -11.07
N THR A 76 -17.00 1.66 -10.49
CA THR A 76 -17.92 0.53 -10.30
C THR A 76 -19.09 0.92 -9.39
N LEU A 77 -18.81 1.58 -8.28
CA LEU A 77 -19.82 2.06 -7.33
C LEU A 77 -20.73 3.13 -7.96
N SER A 78 -20.16 4.13 -8.64
CA SER A 78 -20.95 5.14 -9.36
C SER A 78 -21.88 4.50 -10.38
N ASN A 79 -21.41 3.50 -11.14
CA ASN A 79 -22.25 2.80 -12.12
C ASN A 79 -23.35 1.97 -11.44
N LEU A 80 -23.05 1.32 -10.33
CA LEU A 80 -24.04 0.58 -9.55
C LEU A 80 -25.15 1.51 -9.04
N MET A 81 -24.79 2.68 -8.51
CA MET A 81 -25.74 3.67 -8.00
C MET A 81 -26.63 4.23 -9.12
N LYS A 82 -26.07 4.54 -10.29
CA LYS A 82 -26.85 4.94 -11.48
C LYS A 82 -27.85 3.86 -11.89
N ASN A 83 -27.43 2.60 -11.93
CA ASN A 83 -28.30 1.49 -12.30
C ASN A 83 -29.46 1.28 -11.31
N GLN A 84 -29.31 1.74 -10.06
CA GLN A 84 -30.35 1.71 -9.03
C GLN A 84 -31.22 2.98 -9.03
N GLY A 85 -30.94 3.96 -9.89
CA GLY A 85 -31.66 5.24 -9.98
C GLY A 85 -31.16 6.32 -9.02
N HIS A 86 -30.01 6.12 -8.37
CA HIS A 86 -29.39 7.08 -7.43
C HIS A 86 -28.30 7.92 -8.12
N ASP A 87 -28.70 8.74 -9.10
CA ASP A 87 -27.77 9.54 -9.92
C ASP A 87 -27.03 10.62 -9.12
N ASP A 88 -27.67 11.16 -8.08
CA ASP A 88 -27.09 12.13 -7.16
C ASP A 88 -25.94 11.53 -6.35
N ILE A 89 -26.14 10.33 -5.79
CA ILE A 89 -25.11 9.57 -5.07
C ILE A 89 -23.97 9.19 -6.02
N ALA A 90 -24.30 8.73 -7.22
CA ALA A 90 -23.30 8.37 -8.21
C ALA A 90 -22.37 9.53 -8.58
N LYS A 91 -22.91 10.75 -8.65
CA LYS A 91 -22.15 11.98 -8.89
C LYS A 91 -21.19 12.27 -7.73
N ILE A 92 -21.68 12.22 -6.48
CA ILE A 92 -20.85 12.43 -5.28
C ILE A 92 -19.65 11.47 -5.27
N ILE A 93 -19.88 10.18 -5.53
CA ILE A 93 -18.82 9.16 -5.53
C ILE A 93 -17.76 9.40 -6.62
N SER A 94 -18.15 9.99 -7.74
CA SER A 94 -17.21 10.28 -8.84
C SER A 94 -16.35 11.53 -8.61
N GLU A 95 -16.76 12.42 -7.70
CA GLU A 95 -16.11 13.70 -7.42
C GLU A 95 -15.14 13.64 -6.22
N ILE A 96 -15.28 12.63 -5.35
CA ILE A 96 -14.33 12.31 -4.27
C ILE A 96 -13.09 11.61 -4.80
#